data_AF-A0A9X2DGN0-F1
#
_entry.id   AF-A0A9X2DGN0-F1
#
_cell.length_a   1.000
_cell.length_b   1.000
_cell.length_c   1.000
_cell.angle_alpha   90.00
_cell.angle_beta   90.00
_cell.angle_gamma   90.00
#
_symmetry.space_group_name_H-M   'P 1'
#
loop_
_entity.id
_entity.type
_entity.pdbx_description
1 polymer ?
#
loop_
_entity_poly.entity_id
_entity_poly.type
_entity_poly.pdbx_seq_one_letter_code
_entity_poly.pdbx_strand_id
1 'polypeptide(L)'
;MKAEAAKAGLNGAILFNTCAVTGEAVRQARQAIRKARRENPEIRIIVTGCAAQTDAAGFAAMPEVDAVLGNEEKLRSESYRSLPDFGISAEEKVRVNDIMSVTETAPQMVGHLDGHVRGFIQVQNGCDHRCTFCIIPFGRGNSRSVPMGAVVEQARKLAENGYREVVLTGVDATSYGADLPGEPTLGLLAKTLLKQVPEILRLRLSSIDSIEVDRHLLDLIAEEPRFMPHLHLSLQHGDDLILKRMKRRHSRADALKFVSHVKQLRPGMSFGADMIAGFPTETEEMAANSARLAEEIGISQLHVFPYSPRPGTPAARMPQLDRRLVKERAARLRETAEKLQARHLAAMVGTRQTVLVEMSGMAHTENFALVATPGFQPRDLVTVTITGHNGRHLDIQPASASAA
;
A
#
# COMPACT_ATOMS: atom_id res chain seq x y z
N MET A 1 0.34 -13.55 -12.16
CA MET A 1 0.99 -14.66 -11.42
C MET A 1 0.20 -15.95 -11.52
N LYS A 2 -0.92 -16.16 -10.79
CA LYS A 2 -1.72 -17.41 -10.89
C LYS A 2 -2.19 -17.72 -12.32
N ALA A 3 -2.74 -16.73 -13.03
CA ALA A 3 -3.15 -16.88 -14.42
C ALA A 3 -1.98 -17.25 -15.36
N GLU A 4 -0.79 -16.65 -15.14
CA GLU A 4 0.40 -16.95 -15.94
C GLU A 4 0.97 -18.35 -15.66
N ALA A 5 0.97 -18.76 -14.39
CA ALA A 5 1.32 -20.12 -14.00
C ALA A 5 0.33 -21.14 -14.61
N ALA A 6 -0.97 -20.84 -14.63
CA ALA A 6 -1.99 -21.69 -15.24
C ALA A 6 -1.82 -21.81 -16.77
N LYS A 7 -1.50 -20.71 -17.48
CA LYS A 7 -1.14 -20.71 -18.91
C LYS A 7 0.12 -21.54 -19.21
N ALA A 8 0.95 -21.78 -18.20
CA ALA A 8 2.14 -22.62 -18.26
C ALA A 8 1.87 -24.07 -17.83
N GLY A 9 0.64 -24.44 -17.49
CA GLY A 9 0.27 -25.79 -17.03
C GLY A 9 0.53 -26.06 -15.54
N LEU A 10 0.94 -25.06 -14.76
CA LEU A 10 1.24 -25.21 -13.32
C LEU A 10 0.02 -24.91 -12.44
N ASN A 11 -1.00 -25.76 -12.56
CA ASN A 11 -2.26 -25.59 -11.81
C ASN A 11 -2.20 -26.10 -10.36
N GLY A 12 -1.15 -26.84 -9.97
CA GLY A 12 -0.97 -27.42 -8.64
C GLY A 12 0.15 -26.79 -7.80
N ALA A 13 0.78 -25.71 -8.25
CA ALA A 13 1.92 -25.09 -7.56
C ALA A 13 1.49 -24.11 -6.46
N ILE A 14 2.26 -24.05 -5.37
CA ILE A 14 2.14 -23.01 -4.33
C ILE A 14 3.04 -21.84 -4.72
N LEU A 15 2.44 -20.66 -4.83
CA LEU A 15 3.12 -19.43 -5.23
C LEU A 15 3.23 -18.47 -4.04
N PHE A 16 4.45 -18.21 -3.57
CA PHE A 16 4.72 -17.22 -2.52
C PHE A 16 5.15 -15.89 -3.13
N ASN A 17 4.35 -14.83 -2.97
CA ASN A 17 4.73 -13.46 -3.33
C ASN A 17 5.24 -12.72 -2.09
N THR A 18 6.56 -12.54 -2.01
CA THR A 18 7.26 -12.09 -0.80
C THR A 18 7.47 -10.57 -0.74
N CYS A 19 7.45 -10.02 0.47
CA CYS A 19 7.73 -8.60 0.74
C CYS A 19 9.12 -8.42 1.38
N ALA A 20 9.88 -7.42 0.92
CA ALA A 20 11.23 -7.10 1.41
C ALA A 20 11.29 -5.93 2.41
N VAL A 21 10.17 -5.24 2.63
CA VAL A 21 10.13 -3.95 3.35
C VAL A 21 10.65 -4.08 4.79
N THR A 22 10.30 -5.17 5.47
CA THR A 22 10.79 -5.45 6.84
C THR A 22 11.44 -6.82 6.92
N GLY A 23 12.41 -6.98 7.84
CA GLY A 23 13.02 -8.28 8.09
C GLY A 23 12.03 -9.30 8.66
N GLU A 24 11.01 -8.81 9.38
CA GLU A 24 9.93 -9.63 9.91
C GLU A 24 9.06 -10.22 8.78
N ALA A 25 8.73 -9.44 7.75
CA ALA A 25 7.99 -9.96 6.59
C ALA A 25 8.77 -11.07 5.86
N VAL A 26 10.09 -10.89 5.69
CA VAL A 26 10.96 -11.92 5.10
C VAL A 26 11.02 -13.17 5.99
N ARG A 27 11.12 -12.99 7.31
CA ARG A 27 11.12 -14.10 8.29
C ARG A 27 9.81 -14.89 8.22
N GLN A 28 8.67 -14.22 8.22
CA GLN A 28 7.35 -14.84 8.12
C GLN A 28 7.18 -15.59 6.79
N ALA A 29 7.60 -15.01 5.67
CA ALA A 29 7.57 -15.68 4.37
C ALA A 29 8.38 -16.98 4.39
N ARG A 30 9.63 -16.94 4.90
CA ARG A 30 10.47 -18.13 5.03
C ARG A 30 9.88 -19.19 5.98
N GLN A 31 9.17 -18.78 7.03
CA GLN A 31 8.47 -19.72 7.92
C GLN A 31 7.27 -20.37 7.23
N ALA A 32 6.49 -19.59 6.49
CA ALA A 32 5.33 -20.08 5.76
C ALA A 32 5.74 -21.06 4.64
N ILE A 33 6.84 -20.80 3.94
CA ILE A 33 7.41 -21.71 2.93
C ILE A 33 7.76 -23.07 3.57
N ARG A 34 8.46 -23.06 4.70
CA ARG A 34 8.81 -24.31 5.43
C ARG A 34 7.58 -25.08 5.88
N LYS A 35 6.57 -24.38 6.38
CA LYS A 35 5.30 -24.98 6.77
C LYS A 35 4.61 -25.62 5.57
N ALA A 36 4.50 -24.91 4.46
CA ALA A 36 3.87 -25.40 3.24
C ALA A 36 4.53 -26.65 2.67
N ARG A 37 5.88 -26.72 2.66
CA ARG A 37 6.60 -27.94 2.24
C ARG A 37 6.33 -29.13 3.15
N ARG A 38 6.29 -28.94 4.47
CA ARG A 38 5.98 -30.03 5.41
C ARG A 38 4.56 -30.57 5.22
N GLU A 39 3.61 -29.68 4.94
CA GLU A 39 2.20 -30.04 4.73
C GLU A 39 1.97 -30.63 3.32
N ASN A 40 2.82 -30.25 2.35
CA ASN A 40 2.69 -30.65 0.95
C ASN A 40 4.06 -31.04 0.35
N PRO A 41 4.60 -32.23 0.68
CA PRO A 41 5.96 -32.61 0.30
C PRO A 41 6.21 -32.62 -1.23
N GLU A 42 5.22 -33.03 -2.00
CA GLU A 42 5.32 -33.21 -3.47
C GLU A 42 4.89 -31.97 -4.28
N ILE A 43 4.32 -30.95 -3.62
CA ILE A 43 3.82 -29.76 -4.33
C ILE A 43 4.97 -28.83 -4.69
N ARG A 44 4.98 -28.33 -5.93
CA ARG A 44 5.96 -27.35 -6.38
C ARG A 44 5.77 -26.01 -5.66
N ILE A 45 6.81 -25.48 -5.04
CA ILE A 45 6.85 -24.20 -4.34
C ILE A 45 7.70 -23.20 -5.13
N ILE A 46 7.05 -22.15 -5.63
CA ILE A 46 7.69 -21.06 -6.38
C ILE A 46 7.63 -19.80 -5.52
N VAL A 47 8.79 -19.17 -5.35
CA VAL A 47 8.92 -17.94 -4.57
C VAL A 47 9.21 -16.77 -5.51
N THR A 48 8.50 -15.67 -5.33
CA THR A 48 8.69 -14.43 -6.09
C THR A 48 8.46 -13.23 -5.17
N GLY A 49 8.40 -12.01 -5.73
CA GLY A 49 8.18 -10.78 -4.99
C GLY A 49 9.48 -10.02 -4.69
N CYS A 50 9.38 -8.96 -3.91
CA CYS A 50 10.50 -8.06 -3.66
C CYS A 50 11.63 -8.75 -2.89
N ALA A 51 11.32 -9.65 -1.94
CA ALA A 51 12.37 -10.31 -1.17
C ALA A 51 13.12 -11.34 -2.01
N ALA A 52 12.40 -12.09 -2.83
CA ALA A 52 12.98 -12.99 -3.84
C ALA A 52 13.85 -12.23 -4.84
N GLN A 53 13.45 -11.04 -5.27
CA GLN A 53 14.25 -10.18 -6.16
C GLN A 53 15.56 -9.74 -5.49
N THR A 54 15.51 -9.28 -4.24
CA THR A 54 16.68 -8.71 -3.55
C THR A 54 17.61 -9.74 -2.92
N ASP A 55 17.09 -10.94 -2.61
CA ASP A 55 17.80 -12.03 -1.93
C ASP A 55 17.53 -13.36 -2.64
N ALA A 56 17.74 -13.37 -3.96
CA ALA A 56 17.45 -14.54 -4.79
C ALA A 56 18.22 -15.79 -4.34
N ALA A 57 19.53 -15.63 -4.08
CA ALA A 57 20.40 -16.70 -3.60
C ALA A 57 19.93 -17.25 -2.25
N GLY A 58 19.51 -16.39 -1.31
CA GLY A 58 19.06 -16.82 -0.01
C GLY A 58 17.73 -17.59 -0.04
N PHE A 59 16.85 -17.34 -1.01
CA PHE A 59 15.65 -18.15 -1.22
C PHE A 59 15.94 -19.43 -2.00
N ALA A 60 16.84 -19.40 -2.98
CA ALA A 60 17.22 -20.58 -3.76
C ALA A 60 17.97 -21.63 -2.92
N ALA A 61 18.75 -21.18 -1.93
CA ALA A 61 19.41 -22.04 -0.95
C ALA A 61 18.45 -22.76 0.01
N MET A 62 17.16 -22.38 0.04
CA MET A 62 16.16 -23.12 0.83
C MET A 62 15.84 -24.45 0.14
N PRO A 63 16.00 -25.61 0.81
CA PRO A 63 15.63 -26.91 0.25
C PRO A 63 14.15 -26.98 -0.13
N GLU A 64 13.30 -26.21 0.55
CA GLU A 64 11.86 -26.21 0.34
C GLU A 64 11.42 -25.49 -0.95
N VAL A 65 12.30 -24.71 -1.57
CA VAL A 65 11.99 -23.86 -2.73
C VAL A 65 12.45 -24.54 -4.01
N ASP A 66 11.54 -24.66 -4.98
CA ASP A 66 11.84 -25.28 -6.29
C ASP A 66 12.21 -24.25 -7.35
N ALA A 67 11.72 -23.01 -7.21
CA ALA A 67 12.06 -21.93 -8.12
C ALA A 67 11.94 -20.55 -7.47
N VAL A 68 12.80 -19.63 -7.90
CA VAL A 68 12.80 -18.23 -7.51
C VAL A 68 12.62 -17.37 -8.76
N LEU A 69 11.49 -16.67 -8.86
CA LEU A 69 11.18 -15.78 -9.98
C LEU A 69 11.28 -14.31 -9.56
N GLY A 70 11.90 -13.49 -10.39
CA GLY A 70 11.95 -12.05 -10.18
C GLY A 70 10.59 -11.38 -10.45
N ASN A 71 10.53 -10.08 -10.16
CA ASN A 71 9.28 -9.33 -10.20
C ASN A 71 8.75 -9.10 -11.62
N GLU A 72 9.62 -9.11 -12.62
CA GLU A 72 9.25 -9.02 -14.04
C GLU A 72 8.92 -10.42 -14.59
N GLU A 73 9.74 -11.42 -14.24
CA GLU A 73 9.61 -12.79 -14.74
C GLU A 73 8.27 -13.41 -14.34
N LYS A 74 7.75 -13.10 -13.14
CA LYS A 74 6.46 -13.63 -12.66
C LYS A 74 5.25 -13.19 -13.49
N LEU A 75 5.41 -12.21 -14.37
CA LEU A 75 4.37 -11.69 -15.26
C LEU A 75 4.34 -12.38 -16.62
N ARG A 76 5.31 -13.26 -16.90
CA ARG A 76 5.46 -13.94 -18.19
C ARG A 76 5.25 -15.45 -18.03
N SER A 77 4.36 -16.04 -18.83
CA SER A 77 4.02 -17.47 -18.75
C SER A 77 5.23 -18.38 -19.01
N GLU A 78 6.18 -17.94 -19.83
CA GLU A 78 7.37 -18.69 -20.24
C GLU A 78 8.30 -18.96 -19.05
N SER A 79 8.37 -18.02 -18.09
CA SER A 79 9.16 -18.14 -16.87
C SER A 79 8.76 -19.34 -16.01
N TYR A 80 7.52 -19.80 -16.17
CA TYR A 80 6.91 -20.92 -15.45
C TYR A 80 7.04 -22.26 -16.19
N ARG A 81 7.17 -22.26 -17.53
CA ARG A 81 7.14 -23.49 -18.36
C ARG A 81 8.39 -24.36 -18.27
N SER A 82 9.55 -23.76 -18.05
CA SER A 82 10.85 -24.45 -18.09
C SER A 82 11.47 -24.66 -16.70
N LEU A 83 10.67 -24.62 -15.64
CA LEU A 83 11.16 -24.80 -14.27
C LEU A 83 11.76 -26.21 -14.10
N PRO A 84 13.01 -26.36 -13.61
CA PRO A 84 13.70 -27.64 -13.70
C PRO A 84 13.08 -28.69 -12.76
N ASP A 85 13.48 -29.95 -12.92
CA ASP A 85 12.97 -31.07 -12.12
C ASP A 85 13.43 -30.96 -10.65
N PHE A 86 12.77 -31.71 -9.74
CA PHE A 86 13.10 -31.69 -8.31
C PHE A 86 14.56 -32.13 -8.07
N GLY A 87 15.31 -31.40 -7.23
CA GLY A 87 16.68 -31.78 -6.81
C GLY A 87 17.84 -31.03 -7.48
N ILE A 88 17.56 -29.96 -8.22
CA ILE A 88 18.53 -29.06 -8.88
C ILE A 88 19.30 -28.12 -7.93
N SER A 89 20.45 -27.62 -8.41
CA SER A 89 21.32 -26.70 -7.67
C SER A 89 20.65 -25.33 -7.43
N ALA A 90 21.17 -24.55 -6.47
CA ALA A 90 20.59 -23.25 -6.13
C ALA A 90 20.67 -22.26 -7.31
N GLU A 91 21.68 -22.36 -8.18
CA GLU A 91 21.82 -21.49 -9.34
C GLU A 91 20.72 -21.72 -10.38
N GLU A 92 20.34 -22.98 -10.63
CA GLU A 92 19.32 -23.35 -11.62
C GLU A 92 17.89 -22.98 -11.20
N LYS A 93 17.67 -22.76 -9.90
CA LYS A 93 16.38 -22.31 -9.34
C LYS A 93 16.09 -20.84 -9.62
N VAL A 94 17.11 -20.02 -9.89
CA VAL A 94 16.99 -18.56 -9.93
C VAL A 94 16.70 -18.06 -11.34
N ARG A 95 15.58 -17.35 -11.50
CA ARG A 95 15.19 -16.61 -12.70
C ARG A 95 14.83 -15.19 -12.31
N VAL A 96 15.87 -14.40 -12.04
CA VAL A 96 15.76 -13.04 -11.55
C VAL A 96 16.69 -12.18 -12.40
N ASN A 97 16.14 -11.33 -13.27
CA ASN A 97 16.95 -10.38 -14.04
C ASN A 97 17.23 -9.10 -13.23
N ASP A 98 18.10 -8.25 -13.79
CA ASP A 98 18.34 -6.91 -13.25
C ASP A 98 17.06 -6.06 -13.33
N ILE A 99 16.46 -5.80 -12.17
CA ILE A 99 15.24 -4.99 -12.08
C ILE A 99 15.47 -3.53 -12.49
N MET A 100 16.72 -3.05 -12.49
CA MET A 100 17.07 -1.69 -12.89
C MET A 100 17.03 -1.49 -14.40
N SER A 101 17.13 -2.56 -15.21
CA SER A 101 17.05 -2.48 -16.67
C SER A 101 15.61 -2.48 -17.21
N VAL A 102 14.60 -2.63 -16.34
CA VAL A 102 13.19 -2.61 -16.74
C VAL A 102 12.74 -1.16 -16.93
N THR A 103 12.29 -0.83 -18.14
CA THR A 103 11.86 0.52 -18.55
C THR A 103 10.35 0.69 -18.67
N GLU A 104 9.60 -0.41 -18.83
CA GLU A 104 8.14 -0.38 -18.98
C GLU A 104 7.42 -1.14 -17.86
N THR A 105 6.18 -0.77 -17.57
CA THR A 105 5.33 -1.56 -16.68
C THR A 105 3.99 -1.80 -17.36
N ALA A 106 3.68 -3.08 -17.58
CA ALA A 106 2.42 -3.47 -18.20
C ALA A 106 1.25 -3.31 -17.21
N PRO A 107 0.05 -2.92 -17.67
CA PRO A 107 -1.14 -2.94 -16.84
C PRO A 107 -1.39 -4.38 -16.37
N GLN A 108 -1.43 -4.58 -15.05
CA GLN A 108 -1.89 -5.85 -14.51
C GLN A 108 -3.40 -5.90 -14.68
N MET A 109 -3.85 -6.49 -15.80
CA MET A 109 -5.26 -6.70 -16.06
C MET A 109 -5.82 -7.67 -15.02
N VAL A 110 -6.54 -7.12 -14.04
CA VAL A 110 -7.28 -7.92 -13.08
C VAL A 110 -8.77 -7.80 -13.43
N GLY A 111 -9.32 -8.85 -14.06
CA GLY A 111 -10.76 -8.93 -14.34
C GLY A 111 -11.60 -9.12 -13.08
N HIS A 112 -11.05 -9.78 -12.07
CA HIS A 112 -11.70 -9.98 -10.77
C HIS A 112 -10.64 -10.10 -9.66
N LEU A 113 -10.77 -9.31 -8.61
CA LEU A 113 -10.01 -9.44 -7.36
C LEU A 113 -10.87 -10.23 -6.38
N ASP A 114 -10.67 -11.56 -6.34
CA ASP A 114 -11.41 -12.43 -5.41
C ASP A 114 -11.34 -11.86 -3.98
N GLY A 115 -12.51 -11.68 -3.35
CA GLY A 115 -12.62 -11.20 -1.97
C GLY A 115 -12.55 -9.68 -1.79
N HIS A 116 -12.41 -8.89 -2.85
CA HIS A 116 -12.37 -7.43 -2.76
C HIS A 116 -13.58 -6.77 -3.42
N VAL A 117 -14.16 -5.77 -2.75
CA VAL A 117 -15.25 -4.93 -3.27
C VAL A 117 -14.72 -3.67 -3.98
N ARG A 118 -13.44 -3.37 -3.77
CA ARG A 118 -12.73 -2.23 -4.37
C ARG A 118 -11.78 -2.72 -5.45
N GLY A 119 -11.76 -2.02 -6.59
CA GLY A 119 -10.82 -2.27 -7.67
C GLY A 119 -9.49 -1.57 -7.40
N PHE A 120 -8.37 -2.28 -7.50
CA PHE A 120 -7.04 -1.66 -7.40
C PHE A 120 -6.42 -1.55 -8.79
N ILE A 121 -5.99 -0.34 -9.17
CA ILE A 121 -5.31 -0.09 -10.44
C ILE A 121 -3.90 0.39 -10.12
N GLN A 122 -2.90 -0.39 -10.53
CA GLN A 122 -1.50 0.04 -10.42
C GLN A 122 -1.21 1.02 -11.54
N VAL A 123 -1.01 2.28 -11.18
CA VAL A 123 -0.69 3.36 -12.14
C VAL A 123 0.81 3.62 -12.23
N GLN A 124 1.55 3.24 -11.19
CA GLN A 124 2.99 3.50 -11.06
C GLN A 124 3.67 2.35 -10.32
N ASN A 125 4.90 2.01 -10.69
CA ASN A 125 5.72 1.00 -10.02
C ASN A 125 7.20 1.39 -10.00
N GLY A 126 7.96 0.84 -9.06
CA GLY A 126 9.35 1.26 -8.82
C GLY A 126 9.42 2.66 -8.20
N CYS A 127 10.62 3.20 -8.01
CA CYS A 127 10.79 4.53 -7.43
C CYS A 127 12.19 5.06 -7.76
N ASP A 128 12.29 6.32 -8.20
CA ASP A 128 13.58 6.98 -8.43
C ASP A 128 14.11 7.68 -7.19
N HIS A 129 13.23 7.91 -6.21
CA HIS A 129 13.61 8.49 -4.95
C HIS A 129 14.41 7.49 -4.09
N ARG A 130 15.56 7.94 -3.57
CA ARG A 130 16.53 7.10 -2.85
C ARG A 130 16.53 7.38 -1.35
N CYS A 131 15.38 7.17 -0.69
CA CYS A 131 15.28 7.20 0.78
C CYS A 131 16.35 6.29 1.40
N THR A 132 17.05 6.76 2.44
CA THR A 132 18.22 6.05 2.99
C THR A 132 17.89 4.71 3.62
N PHE A 133 16.63 4.46 3.99
CA PHE A 133 16.16 3.20 4.58
C PHE A 133 15.49 2.25 3.58
N CYS A 134 15.19 2.71 2.37
CA CYS A 134 14.26 2.03 1.48
C CYS A 134 14.99 1.02 0.58
N ILE A 135 14.55 -0.24 0.61
CA ILE A 135 15.06 -1.31 -0.26
C ILE A 135 14.31 -1.39 -1.60
N ILE A 136 13.17 -0.69 -1.73
CA ILE A 136 12.26 -0.84 -2.87
C ILE A 136 12.93 -0.62 -4.23
N PRO A 137 13.83 0.37 -4.44
CA PRO A 137 14.50 0.52 -5.73
C PRO A 137 15.23 -0.77 -6.19
N PHE A 138 15.81 -1.52 -5.26
CA PHE A 138 16.50 -2.78 -5.56
C PHE A 138 15.56 -3.97 -5.78
N GLY A 139 14.31 -3.86 -5.32
CA GLY A 139 13.29 -4.89 -5.51
C GLY A 139 12.32 -4.62 -6.66
N ARG A 140 12.15 -3.35 -7.05
CA ARG A 140 11.14 -2.92 -8.04
C ARG A 140 11.71 -2.02 -9.14
N GLY A 141 12.98 -1.63 -9.08
CA GLY A 141 13.62 -0.81 -10.10
C GLY A 141 13.24 0.67 -10.04
N ASN A 142 13.62 1.39 -11.10
CA ASN A 142 13.30 2.81 -11.31
C ASN A 142 11.79 3.04 -11.47
N SER A 143 11.36 4.31 -11.33
CA SER A 143 9.97 4.68 -11.50
C SER A 143 9.52 4.39 -12.93
N ARG A 144 8.33 3.79 -13.05
CA ARG A 144 7.66 3.53 -14.32
C ARG A 144 6.17 3.72 -14.16
N SER A 145 5.56 4.40 -15.12
CA SER A 145 4.15 4.75 -15.11
C SER A 145 3.39 3.98 -16.18
N VAL A 146 2.12 3.70 -15.90
CA VAL A 146 1.20 3.11 -16.87
C VAL A 146 0.56 4.22 -17.68
N PRO A 147 0.57 4.18 -19.02
CA PRO A 147 -0.08 5.21 -19.84
C PRO A 147 -1.55 5.43 -19.48
N MET A 148 -1.99 6.70 -19.45
CA MET A 148 -3.34 7.09 -19.01
C MET A 148 -4.47 6.31 -19.70
N GLY A 149 -4.37 6.09 -21.02
CA GLY A 149 -5.37 5.34 -21.78
C GLY A 149 -5.56 3.90 -21.28
N ALA A 150 -4.46 3.23 -20.92
CA ALA A 150 -4.51 1.88 -20.36
C ALA A 150 -5.13 1.86 -18.96
N VAL A 151 -4.87 2.88 -18.14
CA VAL A 151 -5.50 3.04 -16.82
C VAL A 151 -7.01 3.22 -16.96
N VAL A 152 -7.46 4.07 -17.87
CA VAL A 152 -8.90 4.30 -18.12
C VAL A 152 -9.59 3.03 -18.62
N GLU A 153 -8.97 2.31 -19.55
CA GLU A 153 -9.50 1.04 -20.06
C GLU A 153 -9.63 -0.02 -18.95
N GLN A 154 -8.64 -0.09 -18.05
CA GLN A 154 -8.72 -0.96 -16.87
C GLN A 154 -9.84 -0.55 -15.92
N ALA A 155 -10.03 0.76 -15.68
CA ALA A 155 -11.12 1.27 -14.86
C ALA A 155 -12.50 0.95 -15.46
N ARG A 156 -12.65 1.05 -16.78
CA ARG A 156 -13.87 0.67 -17.51
C ARG A 156 -14.20 -0.81 -17.31
N LYS A 157 -13.23 -1.71 -17.48
CA LYS A 157 -13.40 -3.15 -17.21
C LYS A 157 -13.80 -3.44 -15.77
N LEU A 158 -13.24 -2.72 -14.79
CA LEU A 158 -13.65 -2.86 -13.39
C LEU A 158 -15.09 -2.39 -13.20
N ALA A 159 -15.48 -1.26 -13.79
CA ALA A 159 -16.86 -0.77 -13.73
C ALA A 159 -17.85 -1.79 -14.33
N GLU A 160 -17.53 -2.38 -15.48
CA GLU A 160 -18.33 -3.44 -16.14
C GLU A 160 -18.49 -4.69 -15.25
N ASN A 161 -17.46 -5.01 -14.44
CA ASN A 161 -17.51 -6.11 -13.46
C ASN A 161 -18.20 -5.74 -12.13
N GLY A 162 -18.84 -4.56 -12.08
CA GLY A 162 -19.64 -4.09 -10.96
C GLY A 162 -18.86 -3.41 -9.84
N TYR A 163 -17.58 -3.07 -10.04
CA TYR A 163 -16.82 -2.29 -9.07
C TYR A 163 -17.27 -0.83 -9.12
N ARG A 164 -17.65 -0.27 -7.97
CA ARG A 164 -18.07 1.14 -7.82
C ARG A 164 -17.00 2.04 -7.21
N GLU A 165 -16.00 1.44 -6.58
CA GLU A 165 -14.87 2.13 -5.97
C GLU A 165 -13.55 1.62 -6.55
N VAL A 166 -12.69 2.56 -6.92
CA VAL A 166 -11.34 2.30 -7.45
C VAL A 166 -10.30 2.98 -6.58
N VAL A 167 -9.18 2.29 -6.35
CA VAL A 167 -7.99 2.81 -5.70
C VAL A 167 -6.86 2.86 -6.71
N LEU A 168 -6.33 4.05 -7.00
CA LEU A 168 -5.09 4.19 -7.76
C LEU A 168 -3.92 3.91 -6.84
N THR A 169 -3.07 2.99 -7.26
CA THR A 169 -1.95 2.50 -6.47
C THR A 169 -0.63 2.78 -7.16
N GLY A 170 0.37 3.14 -6.36
CA GLY A 170 1.74 3.29 -6.80
C GLY A 170 2.70 3.01 -5.65
N VAL A 171 3.95 2.72 -6.00
CA VAL A 171 5.04 2.70 -5.01
C VAL A 171 5.35 4.12 -4.54
N ASP A 172 5.39 5.05 -5.49
CA ASP A 172 5.57 6.49 -5.31
C ASP A 172 4.56 7.18 -6.26
N ALA A 173 3.28 7.06 -5.92
CA ALA A 173 2.17 7.37 -6.83
C ALA A 173 2.22 8.82 -7.35
N THR A 174 2.67 9.77 -6.53
CA THR A 174 2.79 11.18 -6.90
C THR A 174 3.90 11.46 -7.91
N SER A 175 4.84 10.53 -8.12
CA SER A 175 5.85 10.61 -9.20
C SER A 175 5.37 9.99 -10.51
N TYR A 176 4.07 9.72 -10.64
CA TYR A 176 3.46 9.26 -11.89
C TYR A 176 3.69 10.24 -13.03
N GLY A 177 4.01 9.69 -14.20
CA GLY A 177 3.94 10.32 -15.51
C GLY A 177 5.17 11.06 -15.96
N ALA A 178 6.17 11.30 -15.10
CA ALA A 178 7.44 11.94 -15.49
C ALA A 178 8.21 11.16 -16.57
N ASP A 179 7.96 9.85 -16.70
CA ASP A 179 8.52 8.97 -17.71
C ASP A 179 7.65 8.84 -18.98
N LEU A 180 6.48 9.51 -19.03
CA LEU A 180 5.54 9.42 -20.14
C LEU A 180 5.56 10.68 -21.04
N PRO A 181 5.24 10.55 -22.34
CA PRO A 181 5.10 11.71 -23.22
C PRO A 181 4.07 12.72 -22.68
N GLY A 182 4.47 14.00 -22.63
CA GLY A 182 3.64 15.08 -22.12
C GLY A 182 3.57 15.18 -20.58
N GLU A 183 4.33 14.34 -19.87
CA GLU A 183 4.53 14.39 -18.41
C GLU A 183 3.23 14.59 -17.59
N PRO A 184 2.18 13.76 -17.81
CA PRO A 184 0.91 13.94 -17.14
C PRO A 184 1.03 13.70 -15.62
N THR A 185 0.38 14.53 -14.82
CA THR A 185 0.39 14.36 -13.35
C THR A 185 -0.60 13.31 -12.88
N LEU A 186 -0.42 12.83 -11.64
CA LEU A 186 -1.39 11.92 -10.99
C LEU A 186 -2.79 12.55 -10.90
N GLY A 187 -2.87 13.84 -10.58
CA GLY A 187 -4.15 14.56 -10.55
C GLY A 187 -4.84 14.64 -11.90
N LEU A 188 -4.08 14.84 -12.98
CA LEU A 188 -4.63 14.81 -14.33
C LEU A 188 -5.17 13.43 -14.70
N LEU A 189 -4.44 12.36 -14.34
CA LEU A 189 -4.92 10.99 -14.50
C LEU A 189 -6.24 10.76 -13.74
N ALA A 190 -6.29 11.13 -12.46
CA ALA A 190 -7.47 10.97 -11.62
C ALA A 190 -8.69 11.73 -12.18
N LYS A 191 -8.51 12.98 -12.63
CA LYS A 191 -9.55 13.78 -13.30
C LYS A 191 -10.04 13.10 -14.58
N THR A 192 -9.12 12.68 -15.44
CA THR A 192 -9.48 12.03 -16.71
C THR A 192 -10.23 10.72 -16.47
N LEU A 193 -9.80 9.91 -15.50
CA LEU A 193 -10.48 8.67 -15.14
C LEU A 193 -11.93 8.92 -14.72
N LEU A 194 -12.16 9.84 -13.78
CA LEU A 194 -13.51 10.17 -13.31
C LEU A 194 -14.39 10.80 -14.39
N LYS A 195 -13.80 11.49 -15.37
CA LYS A 195 -14.52 12.02 -16.53
C LYS A 195 -14.90 10.93 -17.53
N GLN A 196 -14.01 9.98 -17.80
CA GLN A 196 -14.21 8.97 -18.85
C GLN A 196 -14.93 7.70 -18.38
N VAL A 197 -14.98 7.45 -17.07
CA VAL A 197 -15.64 6.30 -16.45
C VAL A 197 -16.61 6.79 -15.34
N PRO A 198 -17.75 7.40 -15.72
CA PRO A 198 -18.70 7.98 -14.76
C PRO A 198 -19.32 6.95 -13.80
N GLU A 199 -19.28 5.67 -14.13
CA GLU A 199 -19.76 4.56 -13.30
C GLU A 199 -18.93 4.32 -12.04
N ILE A 200 -17.70 4.87 -11.98
CA ILE A 200 -16.90 4.91 -10.76
C ILE A 200 -17.43 6.00 -9.85
N LEU A 201 -18.01 5.59 -8.74
CA LEU A 201 -18.64 6.48 -7.76
C LEU A 201 -17.68 6.93 -6.67
N ARG A 202 -16.57 6.20 -6.48
CA ARG A 202 -15.55 6.52 -5.48
C ARG A 202 -14.15 6.28 -6.03
N LEU A 203 -13.29 7.29 -5.91
CA LEU A 203 -11.88 7.22 -6.23
C LEU A 203 -11.06 7.49 -4.97
N ARG A 204 -10.09 6.62 -4.71
CA ARG A 204 -9.06 6.79 -3.68
C ARG A 204 -7.68 6.72 -4.28
N LEU A 205 -6.73 7.26 -3.55
CA LEU A 205 -5.31 7.06 -3.79
C LEU A 205 -4.74 6.17 -2.69
N SER A 206 -3.71 5.40 -3.03
CA SER A 206 -2.78 4.86 -2.04
C SER A 206 -1.95 5.98 -1.41
N SER A 207 -0.88 5.61 -0.69
CA SER A 207 0.06 6.58 -0.10
C SER A 207 0.59 7.59 -1.11
N ILE A 208 0.66 8.86 -0.69
CA ILE A 208 1.20 9.98 -1.47
C ILE A 208 2.33 10.70 -0.71
N ASP A 209 3.19 11.41 -1.44
CA ASP A 209 4.15 12.37 -0.89
C ASP A 209 3.52 13.77 -0.93
N SER A 210 3.32 14.42 0.22
CA SER A 210 2.52 15.64 0.32
C SER A 210 3.09 16.82 -0.47
N ILE A 211 4.40 16.85 -0.68
CA ILE A 211 5.09 17.93 -1.39
C ILE A 211 4.92 17.83 -2.92
N GLU A 212 4.57 16.65 -3.43
CA GLU A 212 4.42 16.36 -4.86
C GLU A 212 2.96 16.44 -5.32
N VAL A 213 2.05 16.93 -4.46
CA VAL A 213 0.63 17.05 -4.79
C VAL A 213 0.43 18.17 -5.82
N ASP A 214 0.01 17.78 -7.02
CA ASP A 214 -0.20 18.71 -8.13
C ASP A 214 -1.53 19.46 -8.04
N ARG A 215 -1.66 20.54 -8.83
CA ARG A 215 -2.85 21.39 -8.84
C ARG A 215 -4.13 20.62 -9.15
N HIS A 216 -4.10 19.62 -10.02
CA HIS A 216 -5.31 18.86 -10.36
C HIS A 216 -5.79 17.98 -9.21
N LEU A 217 -4.89 17.49 -8.35
CA LEU A 217 -5.27 16.83 -7.11
C LEU A 217 -5.92 17.81 -6.13
N LEU A 218 -5.40 19.02 -6.00
CA LEU A 218 -6.02 20.06 -5.16
C LEU A 218 -7.42 20.42 -5.65
N ASP A 219 -7.61 20.56 -6.96
CA ASP A 219 -8.93 20.78 -7.56
C ASP A 219 -9.89 19.61 -7.25
N LEU A 220 -9.43 18.35 -7.37
CA LEU A 220 -10.23 17.15 -7.03
C LEU A 220 -10.61 17.13 -5.56
N ILE A 221 -9.68 17.48 -4.68
CA ILE A 221 -9.91 17.58 -3.24
C ILE A 221 -11.03 18.59 -2.95
N ALA A 222 -11.00 19.74 -3.62
CA ALA A 222 -11.93 20.83 -3.39
C ALA A 222 -13.33 20.57 -3.98
N GLU A 223 -13.41 20.03 -5.20
CA GLU A 223 -14.62 20.11 -6.03
C GLU A 223 -15.25 18.76 -6.38
N GLU A 224 -14.50 17.65 -6.32
CA GLU A 224 -14.98 16.36 -6.84
C GLU A 224 -15.50 15.45 -5.72
N PRO A 225 -16.82 15.27 -5.57
CA PRO A 225 -17.40 14.45 -4.51
C PRO A 225 -17.02 12.97 -4.61
N ARG A 226 -16.76 12.45 -5.82
CA ARG A 226 -16.32 11.06 -6.03
C ARG A 226 -14.88 10.85 -5.57
N PHE A 227 -14.08 11.91 -5.44
CA PHE A 227 -12.76 11.82 -4.83
C PHE A 227 -12.94 11.74 -3.31
N MET A 228 -12.52 10.64 -2.70
CA MET A 228 -12.83 10.37 -1.30
C MET A 228 -12.03 11.27 -0.35
N PRO A 229 -12.63 11.74 0.77
CA PRO A 229 -12.01 12.65 1.74
C PRO A 229 -11.03 11.93 2.67
N HIS A 230 -10.07 11.21 2.11
CA HIS A 230 -9.00 10.56 2.83
C HIS A 230 -7.70 10.58 2.02
N LEU A 231 -6.61 11.05 2.65
CA LEU A 231 -5.26 10.96 2.10
C LEU A 231 -4.34 10.21 3.05
N HIS A 232 -3.59 9.24 2.52
CA HIS A 232 -2.56 8.54 3.29
C HIS A 232 -1.19 9.16 2.99
N LEU A 233 -0.55 9.74 4.00
CA LEU A 233 0.69 10.52 3.85
C LEU A 233 1.93 9.69 4.17
N SER A 234 2.89 9.69 3.27
CA SER A 234 4.20 9.04 3.47
C SER A 234 5.15 9.90 4.33
N LEU A 235 4.74 10.23 5.56
CA LEU A 235 5.46 11.16 6.43
C LEU A 235 6.81 10.62 6.91
N GLN A 236 6.88 9.34 7.25
CA GLN A 236 8.03 8.61 7.80
C GLN A 236 8.51 9.07 9.18
N HIS A 237 8.59 10.37 9.46
CA HIS A 237 9.00 10.90 10.76
C HIS A 237 8.47 12.33 10.99
N GLY A 238 8.49 12.84 12.22
CA GLY A 238 8.04 14.21 12.54
C GLY A 238 9.14 15.20 12.94
N ASP A 239 10.41 14.83 12.70
CA ASP A 239 11.59 15.61 13.07
C ASP A 239 12.46 15.90 11.84
N ASP A 240 12.81 17.16 11.62
CA ASP A 240 13.48 17.60 10.39
C ASP A 240 14.89 17.02 10.22
N LEU A 241 15.64 16.79 11.30
CA LEU A 241 16.97 16.20 11.19
C LEU A 241 16.86 14.73 10.80
N ILE A 242 15.88 14.00 11.35
CA ILE A 242 15.61 12.61 10.94
C ILE A 242 15.07 12.55 9.52
N LEU A 243 14.12 13.40 9.14
CA LEU A 243 13.61 13.50 7.75
C LEU A 243 14.75 13.76 6.76
N LYS A 244 15.68 14.68 7.08
CA LYS A 244 16.88 14.94 6.28
C LYS A 244 17.78 13.71 6.18
N ARG A 245 18.03 12.99 7.28
CA ARG A 245 18.83 11.73 7.28
C ARG A 245 18.13 10.58 6.54
N MET A 246 16.80 10.55 6.54
CA MET A 246 15.98 9.67 5.73
C MET A 246 16.01 10.04 4.24
N LYS A 247 16.50 11.24 3.91
CA LYS A 247 16.48 11.87 2.58
C LYS A 247 15.05 12.16 2.09
N ARG A 248 14.14 12.54 2.99
CA ARG A 248 12.76 12.93 2.62
C ARG A 248 12.75 14.26 1.84
N ARG A 249 11.72 14.41 0.99
CA ARG A 249 11.49 15.63 0.19
C ARG A 249 10.79 16.74 0.95
N HIS A 250 10.19 16.42 2.09
CA HIS A 250 9.41 17.33 2.90
C HIS A 250 10.04 17.53 4.28
N SER A 251 9.85 18.73 4.84
CA SER A 251 10.02 19.03 6.25
C SER A 251 8.72 18.80 7.03
N ARG A 252 8.80 18.88 8.37
CA ARG A 252 7.65 18.95 9.26
C ARG A 252 6.72 20.11 8.88
N ALA A 253 7.28 21.28 8.61
CA ALA A 253 6.53 22.49 8.29
C ALA A 253 5.75 22.33 6.97
N ASP A 254 6.34 21.67 5.97
CA ASP A 254 5.67 21.40 4.69
C ASP A 254 4.45 20.49 4.88
N ALA A 255 4.58 19.44 5.69
CA ALA A 255 3.47 18.55 6.01
C ALA A 255 2.31 19.28 6.69
N LEU A 256 2.61 20.13 7.69
CA LEU A 256 1.59 20.93 8.39
C LEU A 256 0.92 21.94 7.45
N LYS A 257 1.70 22.63 6.61
CA LYS A 257 1.17 23.58 5.62
C LYS A 257 0.24 22.89 4.63
N PHE A 258 0.63 21.72 4.12
CA PHE A 258 -0.18 20.93 3.21
C PHE A 258 -1.51 20.50 3.86
N VAL A 259 -1.45 19.91 5.06
CA VAL A 259 -2.65 19.47 5.79
C VAL A 259 -3.58 20.65 6.07
N SER A 260 -3.05 21.80 6.51
CA SER A 260 -3.85 23.00 6.75
C SER A 260 -4.55 23.46 5.48
N HIS A 261 -3.84 23.48 4.35
CA HIS A 261 -4.41 23.89 3.07
C HIS A 261 -5.52 22.93 2.61
N VAL A 262 -5.29 21.62 2.70
CA VAL A 262 -6.29 20.60 2.34
C VAL A 262 -7.53 20.70 3.23
N LYS A 263 -7.38 20.91 4.54
CA LYS A 263 -8.52 21.11 5.45
C LYS A 263 -9.31 22.38 5.13
N GLN A 264 -8.67 23.44 4.63
CA GLN A 264 -9.36 24.64 4.16
C GLN A 264 -10.19 24.36 2.90
N LEU A 265 -9.64 23.57 1.96
CA LEU A 265 -10.37 23.16 0.75
C LEU A 265 -11.52 22.20 1.05
N ARG A 266 -11.31 21.24 1.96
CA ARG A 266 -12.30 20.24 2.34
C ARG A 266 -12.21 19.91 3.84
N PRO A 267 -13.02 20.58 4.69
CA PRO A 267 -12.98 20.41 6.15
C PRO A 267 -13.19 18.97 6.64
N GLY A 268 -13.92 18.15 5.88
CA GLY A 268 -14.15 16.73 6.19
C GLY A 268 -12.99 15.79 5.86
N MET A 269 -11.85 16.30 5.39
CA MET A 269 -10.69 15.48 5.02
C MET A 269 -10.09 14.77 6.25
N SER A 270 -9.86 13.47 6.10
CA SER A 270 -9.13 12.64 7.05
C SER A 270 -7.73 12.31 6.52
N PHE A 271 -6.81 12.01 7.45
CA PHE A 271 -5.43 11.74 7.11
C PHE A 271 -4.96 10.45 7.78
N GLY A 272 -4.50 9.51 6.97
CA GLY A 272 -3.64 8.41 7.41
C GLY A 272 -2.18 8.76 7.22
N ALA A 273 -1.27 8.05 7.89
CA ALA A 273 0.16 8.16 7.61
C ALA A 273 0.96 6.92 8.00
N ASP A 274 2.12 6.77 7.37
CA ASP A 274 3.14 5.82 7.78
C ASP A 274 4.28 6.55 8.49
N MET A 275 4.69 6.05 9.67
CA MET A 275 5.83 6.55 10.42
C MET A 275 6.75 5.42 10.89
N ILE A 276 8.05 5.70 10.90
CA ILE A 276 9.10 4.80 11.34
C ILE A 276 9.61 5.31 12.69
N ALA A 277 9.58 4.45 13.71
CA ALA A 277 10.15 4.75 15.02
C ALA A 277 11.52 4.07 15.20
N GLY A 278 12.44 4.75 15.89
CA GLY A 278 13.76 4.22 16.18
C GLY A 278 14.69 4.24 14.96
N PHE A 279 14.57 5.24 14.09
CA PHE A 279 15.53 5.42 13.00
C PHE A 279 16.95 5.59 13.58
N PRO A 280 18.03 5.18 12.87
CA PRO A 280 19.39 5.36 13.37
C PRO A 280 19.64 6.80 13.81
N THR A 281 20.36 6.99 14.92
CA THR A 281 20.68 8.30 15.53
C THR A 281 19.50 9.11 16.09
N GLU A 282 18.28 8.54 16.16
CA GLU A 282 17.10 9.20 16.74
C GLU A 282 17.25 9.39 18.27
N THR A 283 17.08 10.63 18.74
CA THR A 283 17.07 10.96 20.18
C THR A 283 15.66 10.88 20.75
N GLU A 284 15.53 11.02 22.07
CA GLU A 284 14.23 11.03 22.74
C GLU A 284 13.36 12.22 22.29
N GLU A 285 13.94 13.41 22.13
CA GLU A 285 13.23 14.59 21.65
C GLU A 285 12.72 14.42 20.21
N MET A 286 13.53 13.80 19.33
CA MET A 286 13.14 13.50 17.95
C MET A 286 11.99 12.51 17.90
N ALA A 287 12.02 11.47 18.76
CA ALA A 287 10.91 10.53 18.87
C ALA A 287 9.62 11.23 19.36
N ALA A 288 9.74 12.16 20.31
CA ALA A 288 8.60 12.96 20.79
C ALA A 288 8.05 13.91 19.72
N ASN A 289 8.90 14.47 18.84
CA ASN A 289 8.48 15.27 17.69
C ASN A 289 7.56 14.50 16.73
N SER A 290 7.80 13.20 16.55
CA SER A 290 6.93 12.34 15.74
C SER A 290 5.52 12.23 16.31
N ALA A 291 5.38 12.01 17.63
CA ALA A 291 4.08 12.00 18.29
C ALA A 291 3.38 13.37 18.19
N ARG A 292 4.11 14.47 18.44
CA ARG A 292 3.57 15.84 18.29
C ARG A 292 3.05 16.11 16.88
N LEU A 293 3.78 15.68 15.83
CA LEU A 293 3.32 15.87 14.45
C LEU A 293 2.01 15.14 14.19
N ALA A 294 1.91 13.89 14.65
CA ALA A 294 0.71 13.09 14.48
C ALA A 294 -0.51 13.73 15.17
N GLU A 295 -0.30 14.27 16.37
CA GLU A 295 -1.33 14.98 17.13
C GLU A 295 -1.76 16.30 16.49
N GLU A 296 -0.81 17.12 16.03
CA GLU A 296 -1.08 18.40 15.35
C GLU A 296 -1.84 18.23 14.03
N ILE A 297 -1.48 17.20 13.24
CA ILE A 297 -2.22 16.85 12.02
C ILE A 297 -3.60 16.27 12.37
N GLY A 298 -3.70 15.52 13.47
CA GLY A 298 -4.87 14.72 13.80
C GLY A 298 -4.98 13.48 12.92
N ILE A 299 -3.89 12.71 12.80
CA ILE A 299 -3.81 11.52 11.95
C ILE A 299 -4.76 10.45 12.48
N SER A 300 -5.84 10.16 11.74
CA SER A 300 -6.86 9.19 12.15
C SER A 300 -6.39 7.74 12.02
N GLN A 301 -5.44 7.48 11.13
CA GLN A 301 -4.88 6.15 10.87
C GLN A 301 -3.36 6.22 10.78
N LEU A 302 -2.68 6.06 11.91
CA LEU A 302 -1.23 6.09 11.96
C LEU A 302 -0.64 4.67 12.00
N HIS A 303 0.02 4.27 10.92
CA HIS A 303 0.77 3.03 10.87
C HIS A 303 2.20 3.24 11.37
N VAL A 304 2.56 2.56 12.46
CA VAL A 304 3.87 2.67 13.09
C VAL A 304 4.72 1.44 12.82
N PHE A 305 5.84 1.65 12.13
CA PHE A 305 6.83 0.63 11.83
C PHE A 305 8.08 0.82 12.70
N PRO A 306 8.56 -0.20 13.42
CA PRO A 306 9.88 -0.14 14.01
C PRO A 306 10.92 -0.15 12.88
N TYR A 307 11.96 0.68 13.00
CA TYR A 307 13.04 0.69 12.02
C TYR A 307 13.67 -0.71 11.90
N SER A 308 13.86 -1.15 10.66
CA SER A 308 14.33 -2.48 10.33
C SER A 308 15.47 -2.36 9.30
N PRO A 309 16.76 -2.44 9.73
CA PRO A 309 17.90 -2.22 8.83
C PRO A 309 17.90 -3.23 7.70
N ARG A 310 17.95 -2.75 6.46
CA ARG A 310 18.00 -3.59 5.26
C ARG A 310 19.42 -3.58 4.69
N PRO A 311 20.05 -4.74 4.46
CA PRO A 311 21.38 -4.82 3.84
C PRO A 311 21.45 -3.98 2.56
N GLY A 312 22.59 -3.31 2.34
CA GLY A 312 22.80 -2.44 1.18
C GLY A 312 22.25 -1.01 1.31
N THR A 313 21.32 -0.75 2.24
CA THR A 313 20.77 0.61 2.41
C THR A 313 21.73 1.54 3.16
N PRO A 314 21.78 2.85 2.83
CA PRO A 314 22.62 3.81 3.55
C PRO A 314 22.32 3.89 5.06
N ALA A 315 21.06 3.81 5.47
CA ALA A 315 20.67 3.87 6.89
C ALA A 315 21.16 2.65 7.68
N ALA A 316 21.33 1.48 7.06
CA ALA A 316 21.90 0.31 7.72
C ALA A 316 23.38 0.48 8.09
N ARG A 317 24.08 1.45 7.50
CA ARG A 317 25.49 1.79 7.81
C ARG A 317 25.62 2.88 8.88
N MET A 318 24.52 3.50 9.28
CA MET A 318 24.52 4.52 10.35
C MET A 318 24.65 3.87 11.73
N PRO A 319 25.05 4.60 12.79
CA PRO A 319 25.03 4.11 14.16
C PRO A 319 23.61 3.68 14.57
N GLN A 320 23.44 2.37 14.76
CA GLN A 320 22.15 1.77 15.06
C GLN A 320 21.75 2.02 16.52
N LEU A 321 20.45 2.09 16.77
CA LEU A 321 19.90 2.10 18.12
C LEU A 321 19.72 0.67 18.63
N ASP A 322 19.69 0.54 19.96
CA ASP A 322 19.34 -0.73 20.60
C ASP A 322 17.92 -1.17 20.20
N ARG A 323 17.76 -2.48 19.90
CA ARG A 323 16.48 -3.02 19.41
C ARG A 323 15.35 -2.90 20.43
N ARG A 324 15.65 -2.93 21.73
CA ARG A 324 14.65 -2.74 22.79
C ARG A 324 14.14 -1.30 22.76
N LEU A 325 15.03 -0.33 22.61
CA LEU A 325 14.68 1.09 22.50
C LEU A 325 13.81 1.36 21.26
N VAL A 326 14.16 0.79 20.10
CA VAL A 326 13.34 0.91 18.87
C VAL A 326 11.91 0.38 19.10
N LYS A 327 11.78 -0.78 19.76
CA LYS A 327 10.48 -1.37 20.08
C LYS A 327 9.67 -0.52 21.07
N GLU A 328 10.32 0.01 22.10
CA GLU A 328 9.71 0.88 23.10
C GLU A 328 9.15 2.15 22.43
N ARG A 329 9.94 2.82 21.60
CA ARG A 329 9.50 4.02 20.87
C ARG A 329 8.35 3.72 19.90
N ALA A 330 8.42 2.60 19.19
CA ALA A 330 7.33 2.16 18.33
C ALA A 330 6.05 1.87 19.13
N ALA A 331 6.15 1.32 20.34
CA ALA A 331 4.99 1.11 21.21
C ALA A 331 4.37 2.44 21.67
N ARG A 332 5.19 3.38 22.17
CA ARG A 332 4.70 4.71 22.58
C ARG A 332 4.03 5.48 21.43
N LEU A 333 4.58 5.42 20.22
CA LEU A 333 3.96 6.07 19.05
C LEU A 333 2.65 5.37 18.63
N ARG A 334 2.51 4.05 18.84
CA ARG A 334 1.23 3.35 18.65
C ARG A 334 0.18 3.75 19.68
N GLU A 335 0.56 3.98 20.93
CA GLU A 335 -0.37 4.52 21.93
C GLU A 335 -0.91 5.89 21.51
N THR A 336 -0.07 6.75 20.91
CA THR A 336 -0.53 8.01 20.27
C THR A 336 -1.48 7.72 19.11
N ALA A 337 -1.17 6.76 18.25
CA ALA A 337 -2.06 6.35 17.14
C ALA A 337 -3.44 5.91 17.63
N GLU A 338 -3.49 5.06 18.67
CA GLU A 338 -4.74 4.56 19.26
C GLU A 338 -5.60 5.69 19.84
N LYS A 339 -4.98 6.66 20.53
CA LYS A 339 -5.67 7.85 21.05
C LYS A 339 -6.26 8.71 19.93
N LEU A 340 -5.51 8.91 18.85
CA LEU A 340 -5.98 9.70 17.70
C LEU A 340 -7.09 8.97 16.92
N GLN A 341 -6.97 7.66 16.73
CA GLN A 341 -8.01 6.84 16.14
C GLN A 341 -9.29 6.89 16.98
N ALA A 342 -9.20 6.69 18.30
CA ALA A 342 -10.36 6.77 19.19
C ALA A 342 -11.04 8.14 19.12
N ARG A 343 -10.27 9.23 19.10
CA ARG A 343 -10.79 10.60 18.94
C ARG A 343 -11.51 10.79 17.60
N HIS A 344 -10.95 10.26 16.51
CA HIS A 344 -11.55 10.31 15.20
C HIS A 344 -12.89 9.56 15.16
N LEU A 345 -12.93 8.34 15.69
CA LEU A 345 -14.15 7.52 15.76
C LEU A 345 -15.22 8.18 16.64
N ALA A 346 -14.84 8.75 17.79
CA ALA A 346 -15.75 9.46 18.69
C ALA A 346 -16.42 10.66 17.99
N ALA A 347 -15.68 11.41 17.17
CA ALA A 347 -16.21 12.55 16.42
C ALA A 347 -17.22 12.14 15.32
N MET A 348 -17.27 10.86 14.95
CA MET A 348 -18.21 10.34 13.95
C MET A 348 -19.51 9.82 14.56
N VAL A 349 -19.58 9.63 15.88
CA VAL A 349 -20.80 9.17 16.55
C VAL A 349 -21.93 10.19 16.38
N GLY A 350 -23.12 9.72 16.03
CA GLY A 350 -24.29 10.54 15.73
C GLY A 350 -24.34 11.12 14.31
N THR A 351 -23.28 10.92 13.51
CA THR A 351 -23.26 11.37 12.11
C THR A 351 -23.84 10.32 11.16
N ARG A 352 -24.29 10.77 9.98
CA ARG A 352 -24.66 9.90 8.86
C ARG A 352 -23.45 9.72 7.95
N GLN A 353 -23.12 8.48 7.60
CA GLN A 353 -21.96 8.12 6.79
C GLN A 353 -22.39 7.21 5.64
N THR A 354 -21.85 7.45 4.45
CA THR A 354 -22.01 6.53 3.32
C THR A 354 -20.89 5.49 3.37
N VAL A 355 -21.24 4.21 3.38
CA VAL A 355 -20.30 3.09 3.51
C VAL A 355 -20.39 2.16 2.32
N LEU A 356 -19.24 1.58 1.93
CA LEU A 356 -19.17 0.52 0.92
C LEU A 356 -18.92 -0.82 1.61
N VAL A 357 -19.90 -1.72 1.55
CA VAL A 357 -19.91 -2.99 2.30
C VAL A 357 -18.97 -4.00 1.66
N GLU A 358 -18.07 -4.56 2.46
CA GLU A 358 -17.07 -5.55 2.04
C GLU A 358 -17.53 -6.99 2.29
N MET A 359 -16.79 -7.95 1.74
CA MET A 359 -17.04 -9.39 1.90
C MET A 359 -16.92 -9.89 3.35
N SER A 360 -16.34 -9.08 4.24
CA SER A 360 -16.01 -9.44 5.62
C SER A 360 -17.10 -9.09 6.64
N GLY A 361 -18.24 -8.54 6.21
CA GLY A 361 -19.23 -7.96 7.12
C GLY A 361 -18.82 -6.62 7.72
N MET A 362 -17.74 -6.03 7.20
CA MET A 362 -17.27 -4.69 7.51
C MET A 362 -17.43 -3.77 6.29
N ALA A 363 -17.35 -2.47 6.50
CA ALA A 363 -17.38 -1.47 5.44
C ALA A 363 -16.42 -0.32 5.75
N HIS A 364 -16.03 0.42 4.71
CA HIS A 364 -15.30 1.68 4.89
C HIS A 364 -16.22 2.87 4.58
N THR A 365 -16.18 3.89 5.44
CA THR A 365 -16.75 5.21 5.18
C THR A 365 -15.96 5.95 4.09
N GLU A 366 -16.46 7.10 3.67
CA GLU A 366 -15.77 8.00 2.73
C GLU A 366 -14.41 8.46 3.27
N ASN A 367 -14.33 8.78 4.56
CA ASN A 367 -13.09 9.14 5.26
C ASN A 367 -12.27 7.92 5.74
N PHE A 368 -12.58 6.73 5.22
CA PHE A 368 -11.85 5.47 5.43
C PHE A 368 -11.90 4.89 6.85
N ALA A 369 -12.79 5.36 7.72
CA ALA A 369 -13.08 4.69 8.98
C ALA A 369 -13.78 3.35 8.75
N LEU A 370 -13.40 2.34 9.53
CA LEU A 370 -13.98 1.00 9.46
C LEU A 370 -15.32 0.98 10.21
N VAL A 371 -16.33 0.31 9.66
CA VAL A 371 -17.69 0.23 10.22
C VAL A 371 -18.15 -1.22 10.18
N ALA A 372 -18.72 -1.73 11.28
CA ALA A 372 -19.41 -3.01 11.26
C ALA A 372 -20.74 -2.86 10.51
N THR A 373 -21.02 -3.75 9.56
CA THR A 373 -22.23 -3.68 8.72
C THR A 373 -23.00 -5.00 8.74
N PRO A 374 -23.52 -5.44 9.89
CA PRO A 374 -24.32 -6.65 9.98
C PRO A 374 -25.61 -6.50 9.16
N GLY A 375 -25.92 -7.52 8.36
CA GLY A 375 -27.18 -7.58 7.60
C GLY A 375 -27.18 -6.86 6.24
N PHE A 376 -26.07 -6.21 5.85
CA PHE A 376 -25.93 -5.64 4.50
C PHE A 376 -25.25 -6.62 3.54
N GLN A 377 -25.50 -6.47 2.24
CA GLN A 377 -24.88 -7.31 1.21
C GLN A 377 -23.55 -6.69 0.74
N PRO A 378 -22.52 -7.51 0.46
CA PRO A 378 -21.29 -7.00 -0.13
C PRO A 378 -21.57 -6.23 -1.43
N ARG A 379 -20.79 -5.16 -1.67
CA ARG A 379 -20.95 -4.18 -2.78
C ARG A 379 -22.06 -3.15 -2.61
N ASP A 380 -22.88 -3.26 -1.56
CA ASP A 380 -23.86 -2.23 -1.25
C ASP A 380 -23.16 -0.91 -0.89
N LEU A 381 -23.69 0.19 -1.44
CA LEU A 381 -23.33 1.55 -1.07
C LEU A 381 -24.50 2.16 -0.30
N VAL A 382 -24.39 2.21 1.03
CA VAL A 382 -25.51 2.54 1.92
C VAL A 382 -25.17 3.69 2.86
N THR A 383 -26.19 4.50 3.18
CA THR A 383 -26.06 5.53 4.22
C THR A 383 -26.49 4.95 5.56
N VAL A 384 -25.61 5.00 6.55
CA VAL A 384 -25.83 4.49 7.90
C VAL A 384 -25.66 5.62 8.93
N THR A 385 -26.34 5.51 10.06
CA THR A 385 -26.11 6.39 11.21
C THR A 385 -25.16 5.69 12.18
N ILE A 386 -24.06 6.35 12.52
CA ILE A 386 -23.07 5.82 13.46
C ILE A 386 -23.59 6.00 14.89
N THR A 387 -23.64 4.91 15.66
CA THR A 387 -24.19 4.92 17.02
C THR A 387 -23.13 4.75 18.11
N GLY A 388 -21.96 4.24 17.76
CA GLY A 388 -20.87 4.05 18.70
C GLY A 388 -19.58 3.59 18.01
N HIS A 389 -18.60 3.19 18.82
CA HIS A 389 -17.38 2.55 18.36
C HIS A 389 -16.74 1.73 19.48
N ASN A 390 -15.94 0.73 19.13
CA ASN A 390 -15.12 -0.04 20.07
C ASN A 390 -13.64 0.38 20.11
N GLY A 391 -13.33 1.52 19.48
CA GLY A 391 -11.96 2.05 19.38
C GLY A 391 -11.18 1.50 18.17
N ARG A 392 -11.71 0.47 17.49
CA ARG A 392 -11.13 -0.09 16.25
C ARG A 392 -12.02 0.17 15.04
N HIS A 393 -13.33 0.03 15.20
CA HIS A 393 -14.32 0.33 14.18
C HIS A 393 -15.55 1.00 14.79
N LEU A 394 -16.33 1.63 13.93
CA LEU A 394 -17.63 2.19 14.22
C LEU A 394 -18.71 1.10 14.27
N ASP A 395 -19.73 1.37 15.05
CA ASP A 395 -20.94 0.56 15.15
C ASP A 395 -22.13 1.34 14.58
N ILE A 396 -23.08 0.60 14.04
CA ILE A 396 -24.34 1.13 13.51
C ILE A 396 -25.49 0.46 14.26
N GLN A 397 -26.64 1.12 14.29
CA GLN A 397 -27.86 0.41 14.63
C GLN A 397 -28.09 -0.71 13.61
N PRO A 398 -28.50 -1.91 14.04
CA PRO A 398 -28.99 -2.92 13.11
C PRO A 398 -30.02 -2.26 12.22
N ALA A 399 -29.98 -2.51 10.91
CA ALA A 399 -31.08 -2.11 10.05
C ALA A 399 -32.34 -2.70 10.67
N SER A 400 -33.17 -1.87 11.31
CA SER A 400 -34.52 -2.27 11.65
C SER A 400 -35.09 -2.81 10.36
N ALA A 401 -35.60 -4.05 10.37
CA ALA A 401 -36.40 -4.55 9.27
C ALA A 401 -37.47 -3.49 9.01
N SER A 402 -37.24 -2.65 8.02
CA SER A 402 -38.22 -1.70 7.51
C SER A 402 -39.21 -2.57 6.75
N ALA A 403 -40.07 -3.23 7.50
CA ALA A 403 -41.33 -3.74 7.03
C ALA A 403 -42.19 -2.53 6.66
N ALA A 404 -42.25 -2.24 5.36
CA ALA A 404 -43.43 -1.83 4.61
C ALA A 404 -43.05 -1.62 3.15
#